data_AF-A0A1M5GDQ2-F1
#
_entry.id   AF-A0A1M5GDQ2-F1
#
_cell.length_a   1.000
_cell.length_b   1.000
_cell.length_c   1.000
_cell.angle_alpha   90.00
_cell.angle_beta   90.00
_cell.angle_gamma   90.00
#
_symmetry.space_group_name_H-M   'P 1'
#
loop_
_entity.id
_entity.type
_entity.pdbx_description
1 polymer ?
#
loop_
_entity_poly.entity_id
_entity_poly.type
_entity_poly.pdbx_seq_one_letter_code
_entity_poly.pdbx_strand_id
1 'polypeptide(L)'
;MRYNFFYSIMISILFLNNFYSQKLTENKIDEFTKQSIQKTSWETLFSTMKGTSYFRISKIDNILFIQLKFRLNDGFETKSFSIEKDQELMFKTKEGEIITLKNLKSTVTCVGCGAISFNASQALGIEVSYQMSEEQFNVLKNSFLEKIRIYTDVDYKEFEIKKKNALLFTDSLKLIH
;
A
#
# COMPACT_ATOMS: atom_id res chain seq x y z
N MET A 1 31.30 18.45 -54.84
CA MET A 1 31.81 18.59 -53.46
C MET A 1 30.64 18.47 -52.49
N ARG A 2 30.78 17.53 -51.55
CA ARG A 2 30.15 17.49 -50.22
C ARG A 2 28.62 17.40 -50.12
N TYR A 3 28.19 16.14 -50.02
CA TYR A 3 27.27 15.67 -48.98
C TYR A 3 27.36 16.52 -47.71
N ASN A 4 26.20 16.92 -47.17
CA ASN A 4 25.85 16.93 -45.74
C ASN A 4 24.69 17.89 -45.51
N PHE A 5 23.47 17.38 -45.49
CA PHE A 5 22.51 17.75 -44.47
C PHE A 5 21.66 16.50 -44.25
N PHE A 6 22.28 15.54 -43.56
CA PHE A 6 21.61 14.38 -43.02
C PHE A 6 20.34 14.85 -42.32
N TYR A 7 19.23 14.26 -42.74
CA TYR A 7 17.94 14.31 -42.06
C TYR A 7 18.13 14.17 -40.55
N SER A 8 18.09 15.30 -39.85
CA SER A 8 17.92 15.37 -38.40
C SER A 8 16.44 15.10 -38.07
N ILE A 9 15.94 13.92 -38.46
CA ILE A 9 14.61 13.41 -38.10
C ILE A 9 14.83 12.10 -37.35
N MET A 10 14.96 12.20 -36.01
CA MET A 10 14.45 11.25 -35.01
C MET A 10 15.00 11.62 -33.62
N ILE A 11 14.65 12.82 -33.15
CA ILE A 11 14.66 13.13 -31.71
C ILE A 11 13.21 13.02 -31.25
N SER A 12 12.78 11.81 -30.89
CA SER A 12 11.54 11.57 -30.12
C SER A 12 11.38 10.07 -29.95
N ILE A 13 10.91 9.63 -28.79
CA ILE A 13 10.73 8.23 -28.34
C ILE A 13 11.91 7.70 -27.53
N LEU A 14 12.16 8.33 -26.38
CA LEU A 14 12.40 7.60 -25.14
C LEU A 14 11.67 8.32 -24.00
N PHE A 15 10.35 8.47 -24.13
CA PHE A 15 9.52 8.52 -22.92
C PHE A 15 9.58 7.13 -22.31
N LEU A 16 10.60 6.90 -21.48
CA LEU A 16 10.58 5.81 -20.51
C LEU A 16 9.38 6.08 -19.61
N ASN A 17 8.23 5.51 -19.98
CA ASN A 17 7.17 5.26 -19.03
C ASN A 17 7.83 4.38 -17.97
N ASN A 18 8.23 4.98 -16.86
CA ASN A 18 8.51 4.27 -15.63
C ASN A 18 7.16 3.68 -15.18
N PHE A 19 6.74 2.60 -15.85
CA PHE A 19 5.75 1.70 -15.33
C PHE A 19 6.40 1.08 -14.09
N TYR A 20 6.19 1.75 -12.95
CA TYR A 20 6.30 1.11 -11.64
C TYR A 20 5.22 0.04 -11.60
N SER A 21 5.53 -1.09 -12.23
CA SER A 21 4.62 -2.21 -12.34
C SER A 21 4.65 -2.93 -11.00
N GLN A 22 3.49 -2.95 -10.35
CA GLN A 22 3.23 -3.81 -9.21
C GLN A 22 3.60 -5.26 -9.56
N LYS A 23 4.20 -6.00 -8.62
CA LYS A 23 4.55 -7.41 -8.85
C LYS A 23 3.98 -8.32 -7.77
N LEU A 24 3.66 -9.55 -8.17
CA LEU A 24 3.56 -10.67 -7.23
C LEU A 24 4.98 -11.03 -6.78
N THR A 25 5.25 -10.90 -5.48
CA THR A 25 6.52 -11.26 -4.86
C THR A 25 6.53 -12.69 -4.35
N GLU A 26 5.36 -13.22 -4.01
CA GLU A 26 5.15 -14.61 -3.66
C GLU A 26 3.91 -15.12 -4.40
N ASN A 27 4.03 -16.31 -4.98
CA ASN A 27 2.93 -17.10 -5.51
C ASN A 27 3.38 -18.57 -5.43
N LYS A 28 3.10 -19.21 -4.30
CA LYS A 28 3.59 -20.57 -4.00
C LYS A 28 2.59 -21.34 -3.15
N ILE A 29 2.76 -22.65 -3.13
CA ILE A 29 2.16 -23.52 -2.12
C ILE A 29 3.26 -23.82 -1.10
N ASP A 30 3.00 -23.57 0.18
CA ASP A 30 3.95 -23.91 1.24
C ASP A 30 4.05 -25.44 1.40
N GLU A 31 5.27 -25.97 1.40
CA GLU A 31 5.47 -27.43 1.40
C GLU A 31 5.08 -28.09 2.73
N PHE A 32 5.12 -27.36 3.84
CA PHE A 32 4.82 -27.86 5.18
C PHE A 32 3.35 -27.66 5.54
N THR A 33 2.81 -26.46 5.31
CA THR A 33 1.43 -26.14 5.68
C THR A 33 0.41 -26.45 4.58
N LYS A 34 0.88 -26.68 3.34
CA LYS A 34 0.06 -26.83 2.13
C LYS A 34 -0.79 -25.61 1.78
N GLN A 35 -0.52 -24.48 2.42
CA GLN A 35 -1.27 -23.25 2.17
C GLN A 35 -0.85 -22.62 0.84
N SER A 36 -1.84 -22.12 0.10
CA SER A 36 -1.58 -21.28 -1.08
C SER A 36 -1.31 -19.85 -0.63
N ILE A 37 -0.16 -19.28 -1.03
CA ILE A 37 0.27 -17.96 -0.60
C ILE A 37 0.54 -17.10 -1.82
N GLN A 38 -0.20 -16.00 -1.94
CA GLN A 38 0.08 -14.91 -2.87
C GLN A 38 0.35 -13.62 -2.11
N LYS A 39 1.40 -12.88 -2.47
CA LYS A 39 1.70 -11.56 -1.89
C LYS A 39 2.21 -10.59 -2.95
N THR A 40 1.70 -9.38 -2.95
CA THR A 40 2.23 -8.29 -3.79
C THR A 40 3.46 -7.63 -3.17
N SER A 41 4.24 -6.89 -3.97
CA SER A 41 5.27 -5.98 -3.45
C SER A 41 4.66 -4.92 -2.53
N TRP A 42 5.49 -4.41 -1.61
CA TRP A 42 5.14 -3.26 -0.79
C TRP A 42 5.19 -1.99 -1.63
N GLU A 43 4.11 -1.22 -1.63
CA GLU A 43 4.02 0.06 -2.34
C GLU A 43 3.58 1.20 -1.44
N THR A 44 3.82 2.43 -1.88
CA THR A 44 3.39 3.62 -1.13
C THR A 44 1.89 3.84 -1.28
N LEU A 45 1.16 3.85 -0.17
CA LEU A 45 -0.25 4.24 -0.13
C LEU A 45 -0.38 5.77 -0.08
N PHE A 46 0.33 6.39 0.86
CA PHE A 46 0.47 7.84 0.95
C PHE A 46 1.82 8.22 1.59
N SER A 47 2.28 9.44 1.29
CA SER A 47 3.46 10.02 1.92
C SER A 47 3.26 11.52 2.07
N THR A 48 3.25 11.98 3.32
CA THR A 48 3.03 13.36 3.72
C THR A 48 3.98 13.71 4.87
N MET A 49 4.10 14.99 5.22
CA MET A 49 4.86 15.38 6.41
C MET A 49 4.30 14.79 7.71
N LYS A 50 2.99 14.54 7.79
CA LYS A 50 2.33 14.00 8.99
C LYS A 50 2.45 12.47 9.12
N GLY A 51 2.85 11.80 8.05
CA GLY A 51 2.98 10.35 8.05
C GLY A 51 3.14 9.75 6.67
N THR A 52 3.62 8.51 6.67
CA THR A 52 3.85 7.69 5.49
C THR A 52 3.27 6.31 5.72
N SER A 53 2.54 5.80 4.74
CA SER A 53 2.06 4.42 4.75
C SER A 53 2.45 3.67 3.48
N TYR A 54 2.80 2.42 3.67
CA TYR A 54 2.97 1.43 2.62
C TYR A 54 1.94 0.32 2.78
N PHE A 55 1.56 -0.30 1.68
CA PHE A 55 0.62 -1.41 1.65
C PHE A 55 1.16 -2.58 0.84
N ARG A 56 0.67 -3.79 1.14
CA ARG A 56 0.68 -4.93 0.23
C ARG A 56 -0.64 -5.69 0.35
N ILE A 57 -1.01 -6.37 -0.73
CA ILE A 57 -2.16 -7.29 -0.74
C ILE A 57 -1.62 -8.71 -0.62
N SER A 58 -2.26 -9.51 0.23
CA SER A 58 -1.92 -10.92 0.40
C SER A 58 -3.18 -11.78 0.36
N LYS A 59 -3.05 -12.97 -0.20
CA LYS A 59 -4.04 -14.04 -0.13
C LYS A 59 -3.37 -15.28 0.45
N ILE A 60 -3.92 -15.80 1.54
CA ILE A 60 -3.49 -17.06 2.15
C ILE A 60 -4.71 -17.97 2.12
N ASP A 61 -4.62 -19.05 1.35
CA ASP A 61 -5.74 -19.89 0.96
C ASP A 61 -6.86 -19.04 0.34
N ASN A 62 -8.02 -18.94 0.99
CA ASN A 62 -9.14 -18.10 0.55
C ASN A 62 -9.31 -16.82 1.37
N ILE A 63 -8.34 -16.48 2.24
CA ILE A 63 -8.42 -15.31 3.11
C ILE A 63 -7.59 -14.18 2.50
N LEU A 64 -8.23 -13.02 2.32
CA LEU A 64 -7.64 -11.82 1.74
C LEU A 64 -7.24 -10.83 2.84
N PHE A 65 -6.07 -10.22 2.66
CA PHE A 65 -5.51 -9.26 3.62
C PHE A 65 -4.98 -8.01 2.93
N ILE A 66 -5.21 -6.86 3.56
CA ILE A 66 -4.39 -5.66 3.38
C ILE A 66 -3.43 -5.58 4.55
N GLN A 67 -2.15 -5.49 4.24
CA GLN A 67 -1.12 -5.29 5.26
C GLN A 67 -0.58 -3.88 5.10
N LEU A 68 -0.53 -3.14 6.20
CA LEU A 68 -0.04 -1.77 6.20
C LEU A 68 1.21 -1.66 7.06
N LYS A 69 2.22 -0.98 6.50
CA LYS A 69 3.29 -0.38 7.28
C LYS A 69 3.00 1.09 7.40
N PHE A 70 3.02 1.64 8.60
CA PHE A 70 2.59 3.01 8.84
C PHE A 70 3.48 3.71 9.86
N ARG A 71 3.73 5.01 9.61
CA ARG A 71 4.48 5.90 10.48
C ARG A 71 3.71 7.21 10.62
N LEU A 72 3.61 7.68 11.86
CA LEU A 72 3.15 9.03 12.19
C LEU A 72 4.35 9.88 12.53
N ASN A 73 4.34 11.12 12.05
CA ASN A 73 5.43 12.06 12.27
C ASN A 73 4.94 13.31 13.02
N ASP A 74 5.81 13.89 13.84
CA ASP A 74 5.76 15.27 14.31
C ASP A 74 6.98 16.01 13.77
N GLY A 75 6.81 16.80 12.70
CA GLY A 75 7.94 17.38 12.00
C GLY A 75 8.91 16.30 11.49
N PHE A 76 10.12 16.23 12.05
CA PHE A 76 11.15 15.26 11.70
C PHE A 76 11.20 14.02 12.60
N GLU A 77 10.39 13.98 13.66
CA GLU A 77 10.37 12.89 14.63
C GLU A 77 9.21 11.92 14.37
N THR A 78 9.42 10.63 14.64
CA THR A 78 8.35 9.63 14.56
C THR A 78 7.68 9.41 15.90
N LYS A 79 6.34 9.29 15.90
CA LYS A 79 5.54 9.07 17.11
C LYS A 79 5.37 7.60 17.44
N SER A 80 5.31 7.31 18.74
CA SER A 80 4.81 6.03 19.27
C SER A 80 3.28 6.05 19.33
N PHE A 81 2.65 4.93 18.98
CA PHE A 81 1.20 4.74 19.06
C PHE A 81 0.88 3.23 19.03
N SER A 82 -0.36 2.85 19.30
CA SER A 82 -0.87 1.49 19.06
C SER A 82 -2.12 1.49 18.18
N ILE A 83 -2.39 0.33 17.59
CA ILE A 83 -3.65 0.00 16.94
C ILE A 83 -4.14 -1.29 17.58
N GLU A 84 -5.29 -1.21 18.24
CA GLU A 84 -5.89 -2.31 18.96
C GLU A 84 -6.52 -3.33 18.01
N LYS A 85 -6.76 -4.55 18.53
CA LYS A 85 -7.57 -5.54 17.83
C LYS A 85 -8.96 -4.97 17.54
N ASP A 86 -9.51 -5.31 16.38
CA ASP A 86 -10.82 -4.88 15.90
C ASP A 86 -10.96 -3.36 15.64
N GLN A 87 -9.90 -2.59 15.90
CA GLN A 87 -9.84 -1.19 15.55
C GLN A 87 -9.89 -1.00 14.03
N GLU A 88 -10.63 0.02 13.63
CA GLU A 88 -11.05 0.18 12.25
C GLU A 88 -9.97 0.82 11.37
N LEU A 89 -9.95 0.40 10.12
CA LEU A 89 -9.32 1.07 9.00
C LEU A 89 -10.42 1.38 8.00
N MET A 90 -10.58 2.65 7.63
CA MET A 90 -11.60 3.04 6.66
C MET A 90 -10.97 3.56 5.37
N PHE A 91 -11.49 3.09 4.26
CA PHE A 91 -11.24 3.63 2.94
C PHE A 91 -12.49 4.35 2.44
N LYS A 92 -12.31 5.56 1.91
CA LYS A 92 -13.36 6.27 1.19
C LYS A 92 -13.05 6.26 -0.30
N THR A 93 -13.99 5.82 -1.12
CA THR A 93 -13.85 5.83 -2.58
C THR A 93 -14.22 7.20 -3.16
N LYS A 94 -13.89 7.42 -4.44
CA LYS A 94 -14.29 8.63 -5.19
C LYS A 94 -15.80 8.72 -5.40
N GLU A 95 -16.46 7.57 -5.42
CA GLU A 95 -17.91 7.41 -5.55
C GLU A 95 -18.64 7.68 -4.21
N GLY A 96 -17.90 7.80 -3.11
CA GLY A 96 -18.42 8.13 -1.78
C GLY A 96 -18.69 6.92 -0.88
N GLU A 97 -18.41 5.70 -1.35
CA GLU A 97 -18.53 4.48 -0.55
C GLU A 97 -17.46 4.44 0.54
N ILE A 98 -17.81 3.84 1.69
CA ILE A 98 -16.91 3.65 2.83
C ILE A 98 -16.72 2.16 3.07
N ILE A 99 -15.47 1.72 3.00
CA ILE A 99 -15.06 0.33 3.26
C ILE A 99 -14.33 0.31 4.60
N THR A 100 -14.90 -0.39 5.58
CA THR A 100 -14.33 -0.54 6.91
C THR A 100 -13.74 -1.93 7.11
N LEU A 101 -12.46 -1.99 7.46
CA LEU A 101 -11.73 -3.21 7.78
C LEU A 101 -11.33 -3.21 9.25
N LYS A 102 -11.12 -4.40 9.83
CA LYS A 102 -10.77 -4.57 11.24
C LYS A 102 -9.36 -5.11 11.39
N ASN A 103 -8.59 -4.49 12.27
CA ASN A 103 -7.24 -4.94 12.58
C ASN A 103 -7.28 -6.30 13.29
N LEU A 104 -6.41 -7.22 12.90
CA LEU A 104 -6.43 -8.59 13.40
C LEU A 104 -5.90 -8.74 14.83
N LYS A 105 -5.00 -7.85 15.27
CA LYS A 105 -4.35 -7.95 16.58
C LYS A 105 -3.87 -6.60 17.10
N SER A 106 -3.94 -6.41 18.42
CA SER A 106 -3.33 -5.26 19.08
C SER A 106 -1.82 -5.23 18.79
N THR A 107 -1.35 -4.11 18.28
CA THR A 107 0.05 -3.91 17.89
C THR A 107 0.49 -2.52 18.32
N VAL A 108 1.68 -2.43 18.91
CA VAL A 108 2.33 -1.16 19.26
C VAL A 108 3.47 -0.88 18.27
N THR A 109 3.80 0.39 18.07
CA THR A 109 4.95 0.77 17.25
C THR A 109 6.26 0.15 17.70
N CYS A 110 7.12 -0.17 16.74
CA CYS A 110 8.49 -0.64 16.95
C CYS A 110 9.46 -0.02 15.93
N VAL A 111 10.75 -0.03 16.27
CA VAL A 111 11.81 0.50 15.41
C VAL A 111 11.86 -0.29 14.10
N GLY A 112 11.75 0.41 12.97
CA GLY A 112 11.81 -0.17 11.63
C GLY A 112 10.53 -0.85 11.12
N CYS A 113 9.53 -1.05 11.98
CA CYS A 113 8.30 -1.77 11.61
C CYS A 113 7.48 -1.05 10.54
N GLY A 114 7.56 0.28 10.47
CA GLY A 114 6.92 1.08 9.43
C GLY A 114 7.74 1.25 8.14
N ALA A 115 8.89 0.58 8.00
CA ALA A 115 9.82 0.75 6.89
C ALA A 115 9.75 -0.38 5.86
N ILE A 116 9.92 -0.04 4.58
CA ILE A 116 10.08 -1.00 3.47
C ILE A 116 11.50 -0.99 2.88
N SER A 117 12.37 -0.08 3.35
CA SER A 117 13.75 0.06 2.91
C SER A 117 14.65 0.55 4.05
N PHE A 118 15.96 0.47 3.85
CA PHE A 118 16.98 0.80 4.86
C PHE A 118 16.88 2.24 5.38
N ASN A 119 16.47 3.20 4.53
CA ASN A 119 16.43 4.63 4.82
C ASN A 119 15.46 5.02 5.95
N ALA A 120 14.59 4.12 6.37
CA ALA A 120 13.64 4.34 7.48
C ALA A 120 13.75 3.26 8.58
N SER A 121 14.81 2.44 8.57
CA SER A 121 14.97 1.30 9.48
C SER A 121 15.05 1.69 10.97
N GLN A 122 15.45 2.92 11.27
CA GLN A 122 15.54 3.44 12.64
C GLN A 122 14.29 4.22 13.10
N ALA A 123 13.35 4.48 12.19
CA ALA A 123 12.14 5.22 12.50
C ALA A 123 11.13 4.34 13.26
N LEU A 124 10.40 4.91 14.22
CA LEU A 124 9.26 4.23 14.82
C LEU A 124 8.13 4.12 13.79
N GLY A 125 7.51 2.94 13.75
CA GLY A 125 6.34 2.68 12.93
C GLY A 125 5.66 1.40 13.35
N ILE A 126 4.63 1.02 12.61
CA ILE A 126 3.81 -0.15 12.92
C ILE A 126 3.61 -0.98 11.65
N GLU A 127 3.51 -2.31 11.81
CA GLU A 127 3.05 -3.22 10.78
C GLU A 127 1.77 -3.91 11.27
N VAL A 128 0.67 -3.69 10.57
CA VAL A 128 -0.65 -4.22 10.91
C VAL A 128 -1.26 -4.95 9.72
N SER A 129 -2.24 -5.81 9.99
CA SER A 129 -2.92 -6.61 8.98
C SER A 129 -4.42 -6.55 9.19
N TYR A 130 -5.13 -6.31 8.11
CA TYR A 130 -6.57 -6.18 8.05
C TYR A 130 -7.12 -7.25 7.13
N GLN A 131 -8.04 -8.07 7.62
CA GLN A 131 -8.74 -9.05 6.79
C GLN A 131 -9.84 -8.35 5.99
N MET A 132 -9.99 -8.75 4.73
CA MET A 132 -11.05 -8.32 3.84
C MET A 132 -11.99 -9.48 3.54
N SER A 133 -13.28 -9.19 3.48
CA SER A 133 -14.25 -10.06 2.82
C SER A 133 -14.14 -9.97 1.30
N GLU A 134 -14.72 -10.94 0.60
CA GLU A 134 -14.79 -10.94 -0.87
C GLU A 134 -15.57 -9.74 -1.42
N GLU A 135 -16.64 -9.33 -0.75
CA GLU A 135 -17.42 -8.13 -1.11
C GLU A 135 -16.55 -6.87 -1.04
N GLN A 136 -15.84 -6.67 0.08
CA GLN A 136 -14.95 -5.53 0.25
C GLN A 136 -13.79 -5.54 -0.75
N PHE A 137 -13.24 -6.72 -1.03
CA PHE A 137 -12.22 -6.89 -2.07
C PHE A 137 -12.74 -6.48 -3.44
N ASN A 138 -13.94 -6.89 -3.81
CA ASN A 138 -14.55 -6.56 -5.10
C ASN A 138 -14.85 -5.06 -5.23
N VAL A 139 -15.31 -4.40 -4.17
CA VAL A 139 -15.48 -2.94 -4.17
C VAL A 139 -14.12 -2.26 -4.36
N LEU A 140 -13.13 -2.58 -3.52
CA LEU A 140 -11.81 -1.98 -3.58
C LEU A 140 -11.07 -2.23 -4.91
N LYS A 141 -11.32 -3.38 -5.55
CA LYS A 141 -10.73 -3.77 -6.84
C LYS A 141 -11.31 -2.99 -8.02
N ASN A 142 -12.50 -2.41 -7.87
CA ASN A 142 -13.21 -1.71 -8.95
C ASN A 142 -13.39 -0.20 -8.69
N SER A 143 -13.07 0.29 -7.50
CA SER A 143 -13.23 1.69 -7.11
C SER A 143 -11.89 2.39 -6.89
N PHE A 144 -11.86 3.71 -7.09
CA PHE A 144 -10.68 4.52 -6.80
C PHE A 144 -10.72 5.06 -5.38
N LEU A 145 -9.65 4.84 -4.62
CA LEU A 145 -9.51 5.40 -3.30
C LEU A 145 -9.28 6.92 -3.32
N GLU A 146 -10.01 7.63 -2.47
CA GLU A 146 -9.86 9.06 -2.22
C GLU A 146 -9.15 9.34 -0.89
N LYS A 147 -9.61 8.69 0.19
CA LYS A 147 -9.06 8.89 1.54
C LYS A 147 -8.91 7.57 2.27
N ILE A 148 -8.02 7.60 3.24
CA ILE A 148 -7.86 6.58 4.27
C ILE A 148 -7.97 7.24 5.63
N ARG A 149 -8.68 6.59 6.55
CA ARG A 149 -8.72 6.93 7.98
C ARG A 149 -8.16 5.76 8.78
N ILE A 150 -7.16 6.04 9.59
CA ILE A 150 -6.50 5.07 10.47
C ILE A 150 -6.76 5.50 11.91
N TYR A 151 -7.38 4.63 12.71
CA TYR A 151 -7.58 4.87 14.14
C TYR A 151 -6.36 4.37 14.93
N THR A 152 -5.93 5.13 15.94
CA THR A 152 -4.91 4.74 16.92
C THR A 152 -5.46 4.84 18.35
N ASP A 153 -4.65 4.48 19.33
CA ASP A 153 -4.91 4.66 20.78
C ASP A 153 -5.18 6.10 21.22
N VAL A 154 -4.71 7.09 20.46
CA VAL A 154 -4.87 8.51 20.78
C VAL A 154 -6.09 9.11 20.09
N ASP A 155 -6.21 8.90 18.78
CA ASP A 155 -7.24 9.51 17.91
C ASP A 155 -7.19 8.82 16.52
N TYR A 156 -8.02 9.25 15.57
CA TYR A 156 -7.85 8.90 14.17
C TYR A 156 -7.00 9.91 13.39
N LYS A 157 -6.44 9.46 12.27
CA LYS A 157 -5.71 10.29 11.31
C LYS A 157 -6.22 10.01 9.90
N GLU A 158 -6.43 11.08 9.14
CA GLU A 158 -6.90 11.01 7.77
C GLU A 158 -5.82 11.45 6.80
N PHE A 159 -5.74 10.74 5.67
CA PHE A 159 -4.80 11.05 4.60
C PHE A 159 -5.50 10.95 3.25
N GLU A 160 -5.21 11.91 2.38
CA GLU A 160 -5.61 11.86 0.98
C GLU A 160 -4.72 10.88 0.19
N ILE A 161 -5.33 10.12 -0.69
CA ILE A 161 -4.64 9.19 -1.57
C ILE A 161 -4.51 9.84 -2.95
N LYS A 162 -3.27 10.07 -3.38
CA LYS A 162 -2.98 10.62 -4.71
C LYS A 162 -3.44 9.63 -5.78
N LYS A 163 -3.97 10.14 -6.90
CA LYS A 163 -4.45 9.33 -8.05
C LYS A 163 -3.47 8.22 -8.47
N LYS A 164 -2.16 8.52 -8.53
CA LYS A 164 -1.11 7.53 -8.83
C LYS A 164 -1.13 6.34 -7.86
N ASN A 165 -1.25 6.61 -6.57
CA ASN A 165 -1.23 5.57 -5.54
C ASN A 165 -2.57 4.82 -5.49
N ALA A 166 -3.69 5.50 -5.76
CA ALA A 166 -5.00 4.85 -5.90
C ALA A 166 -5.00 3.84 -7.06
N LEU A 167 -4.47 4.22 -8.22
CA LEU A 167 -4.27 3.30 -9.36
C LEU A 167 -3.42 2.08 -8.97
N LEU A 168 -2.28 2.33 -8.31
CA LEU A 168 -1.37 1.27 -7.87
C LEU A 168 -2.02 0.30 -6.87
N PHE A 169 -2.85 0.83 -5.97
CA PHE A 169 -3.64 0.04 -5.03
C PHE A 169 -4.64 -0.87 -5.75
N THR A 170 -5.43 -0.31 -6.67
CA THR A 170 -6.39 -1.07 -7.47
C THR A 170 -5.70 -2.13 -8.32
N ASP A 171 -4.57 -1.80 -8.95
CA ASP A 171 -3.81 -2.75 -9.77
C ASP A 171 -3.19 -3.87 -8.93
N SER A 172 -2.80 -3.59 -7.68
CA SER A 172 -2.35 -4.63 -6.74
C SER A 172 -3.43 -5.65 -6.42
N LEU A 173 -4.67 -5.21 -6.24
CA LEU A 173 -5.80 -6.12 -5.99
C LEU A 173 -6.08 -7.02 -7.20
N LYS A 174 -5.86 -6.52 -8.43
CA LYS A 174 -6.07 -7.29 -9.66
C LYS A 174 -5.04 -8.40 -9.88
N LEU A 175 -3.88 -8.34 -9.23
CA LEU A 175 -2.86 -9.39 -9.30
C LEU A 175 -3.19 -10.62 -8.46
N ILE A 176 -4.14 -10.51 -7.52
CA ILE A 176 -4.54 -11.60 -6.64
C ILE A 176 -5.73 -12.34 -7.27
N HIS A 177 -5.60 -13.66 -7.37
CA HIS A 177 -6.57 -14.56 -8.01
C HIS A 177 -7.13 -15.55 -6.99
#